data_AF-A0A7J6UUH6-F1
#
_entry.id   AF-A0A7J6UUH6-F1
#
_cell.length_a   1.000
_cell.length_b   1.000
_cell.length_c   1.000
_cell.angle_alpha   90.00
_cell.angle_beta   90.00
_cell.angle_gamma   90.00
#
_symmetry.space_group_name_H-M   'P 1'
#
loop_
_entity.id
_entity.type
_entity.pdbx_description
1 polymer ?
#
loop_
_entity_poly.entity_id
_entity_poly.type
_entity_poly.pdbx_seq_one_letter_code
_entity_poly.pdbx_strand_id
1 'polypeptide(L)'
;MVINTVLSVMAYNYPTEKLSVYLSDDGGSDLTFYALLEASEFSKQWIPFCKNFNIEPRSPAAYFSTNPDSFVDVEVFSSIKKLYEEMKDRIETAVRLGRIPEDIQPKHKGFSEWTSVLSQRDHPTILQVLIDGRNPHAVDIDGGTLPTLVYLSREKRPIHPHNFKAGAMNALIRVSSKISNGKIILNVDCDMYSNNSESMRDALCFFMNERNGHEIAFVQFPQTFGNLTKNDIYGGSLNTLREVDFPGLDSCGGVPYIGTGCFHRREALCGRKYGEKFDFEYEESVPNRVQEGVTELEETTKILADCTFEEGTQWGKEMGLKYGCAVEDVITGLAIHCRGWKSVYLNPMRKGFLGIAPTTLVQTLVQNKRWSEGCFQMLLSKHGPLSYGVGRMKLGHQMAYCIYCFWAVNCFATLYYSVLPSLYLLKGISLFPR
;
A
#
# COMPACT_ATOMS: atom_id res chain seq x y z
N MET A 1 15.30 -1.13 2.37
CA MET A 1 14.03 -1.73 1.90
C MET A 1 13.05 -0.65 1.44
N VAL A 2 12.54 0.20 2.35
CA VAL A 2 11.59 1.31 2.06
C VAL A 2 11.97 2.11 0.80
N ILE A 3 13.23 2.56 0.73
CA ILE A 3 13.73 3.37 -0.39
C ILE A 3 13.68 2.64 -1.74
N ASN A 4 13.92 1.33 -1.76
CA ASN A 4 13.80 0.55 -2.99
C ASN A 4 12.35 0.47 -3.48
N THR A 5 11.39 0.35 -2.56
CA THR A 5 9.96 0.43 -2.89
C THR A 5 9.61 1.80 -3.45
N VAL A 6 10.01 2.89 -2.78
CA VAL A 6 9.77 4.27 -3.25
C VAL A 6 10.32 4.47 -4.66
N LEU A 7 11.60 4.14 -4.90
CA LEU A 7 12.23 4.27 -6.21
C LEU A 7 11.53 3.41 -7.28
N SER A 8 11.07 2.21 -6.91
CA SER A 8 10.35 1.33 -7.83
C SER A 8 9.00 1.90 -8.28
N VAL A 9 8.27 2.58 -7.40
CA VAL A 9 6.97 3.19 -7.72
C VAL A 9 7.12 4.57 -8.36
N MET A 10 8.25 5.25 -8.19
CA MET A 10 8.56 6.48 -8.93
C MET A 10 8.91 6.20 -10.41
N ALA A 11 9.38 4.99 -10.73
CA ALA A 11 9.86 4.58 -12.05
C ALA A 11 8.84 3.76 -12.87
N TYR A 12 7.53 4.00 -12.68
CA TYR A 12 6.50 3.42 -13.55
C TYR A 12 6.61 3.94 -14.99
N ASN A 13 6.17 3.14 -15.97
CA ASN A 13 6.04 3.59 -17.35
C ASN A 13 4.77 4.45 -17.50
N TYR A 14 4.76 5.60 -16.86
CA TYR A 14 3.64 6.53 -16.85
C TYR A 14 4.17 7.97 -16.91
N PRO A 15 3.42 8.94 -17.46
CA PRO A 15 3.85 10.33 -17.46
C PRO A 15 4.15 10.79 -16.03
N THR A 16 5.39 11.23 -15.78
CA THR A 16 5.90 11.48 -14.43
C THR A 16 5.24 12.68 -13.78
N GLU A 17 4.79 13.66 -14.57
CA GLU A 17 4.01 14.82 -14.13
C GLU A 17 2.61 14.44 -13.59
N LYS A 18 2.12 13.24 -13.91
CA LYS A 18 0.84 12.70 -13.39
C LYS A 18 1.03 11.77 -12.20
N LEU A 19 2.29 11.53 -11.81
CA LEU A 19 2.65 10.62 -10.73
C LEU A 19 3.02 11.41 -9.47
N SER A 20 2.52 10.96 -8.32
CA SER A 20 2.88 11.50 -7.02
C SER A 20 3.03 10.36 -6.03
N VAL A 21 4.14 10.35 -5.32
CA VAL A 21 4.51 9.33 -4.34
C VAL A 21 4.54 9.96 -2.96
N TYR A 22 3.86 9.32 -2.02
CA TYR A 22 3.77 9.77 -0.64
C TYR A 22 4.27 8.67 0.28
N LEU A 23 5.25 8.98 1.13
CA LEU A 23 5.75 8.08 2.17
C LEU A 23 5.18 8.53 3.52
N SER A 24 4.42 7.65 4.18
CA SER A 24 4.01 7.87 5.57
C SER A 24 4.98 7.17 6.53
N ASP A 25 5.50 7.93 7.50
CA ASP A 25 6.34 7.42 8.58
C ASP A 25 5.67 7.66 9.93
N ASP A 26 5.07 6.59 10.45
CA ASP A 26 4.42 6.61 11.75
C ASP A 26 5.43 6.67 12.91
N GLY A 27 6.72 6.44 12.67
CA GLY A 27 7.77 6.58 13.68
C GLY A 27 8.32 8.01 13.79
N GLY A 28 8.05 8.88 12.81
CA GLY A 28 8.57 10.25 12.78
C GLY A 28 10.09 10.31 12.84
N SER A 29 10.78 9.39 12.14
CA SER A 29 12.23 9.24 12.22
C SER A 29 12.92 10.16 11.20
N ASP A 30 13.85 10.97 11.70
CA ASP A 30 14.72 11.81 10.88
C ASP A 30 15.60 10.97 9.93
N LEU A 31 15.99 9.76 10.34
CA LEU A 31 16.70 8.80 9.50
C LEU A 31 15.86 8.33 8.30
N THR A 32 14.55 8.14 8.47
CA THR A 32 13.66 7.78 7.35
C THR A 32 13.56 8.94 6.37
N PHE A 33 13.44 10.17 6.89
CA PHE A 33 13.41 11.38 6.07
C PHE A 33 14.73 11.59 5.32
N TYR A 34 15.87 11.39 5.99
CA TYR A 34 17.19 11.42 5.37
C TYR A 34 17.32 10.38 4.25
N ALA A 35 16.88 9.15 4.49
CA ALA A 35 16.89 8.11 3.47
C ALA A 35 16.03 8.47 2.24
N LEU A 36 14.90 9.16 2.45
CA LEU A 36 14.06 9.65 1.37
C LEU A 36 14.70 10.81 0.61
N LEU A 37 15.43 11.68 1.30
CA LEU A 37 16.22 12.76 0.69
C LEU A 37 17.31 12.18 -0.23
N GLU A 38 18.09 11.21 0.25
CA GLU A 38 19.08 10.48 -0.54
C GLU A 38 18.44 9.79 -1.77
N ALA A 39 17.26 9.20 -1.59
CA ALA A 39 16.49 8.60 -2.68
C ALA A 39 16.05 9.64 -3.72
N SER A 40 15.66 10.84 -3.29
CA SER A 40 15.22 11.90 -4.18
C SER A 40 16.35 12.33 -5.12
N GLU A 41 17.59 12.42 -4.63
CA GLU A 41 18.76 12.72 -5.44
C GLU A 41 19.12 11.57 -6.40
N PHE A 42 19.12 10.32 -5.92
CA PHE A 42 19.37 9.17 -6.79
C PHE A 42 18.30 8.98 -7.86
N SER A 43 17.05 9.37 -7.58
CA SER A 43 15.93 9.26 -8.53
C SER A 43 16.17 10.01 -9.84
N LYS A 44 16.95 11.11 -9.80
CA LYS A 44 17.36 11.89 -10.97
C LYS A 44 18.18 11.08 -11.98
N GLN A 45 18.85 10.02 -11.53
CA GLN A 45 19.63 9.10 -12.36
C GLN A 45 18.82 7.83 -12.67
N TRP A 46 18.12 7.31 -11.65
CA TRP A 46 17.43 6.03 -11.74
C TRP A 46 16.22 6.05 -12.69
N ILE A 47 15.41 7.10 -12.65
CA ILE A 47 14.19 7.20 -13.46
C ILE A 47 14.50 7.26 -14.97
N PRO A 48 15.39 8.15 -15.47
CA PRO A 48 15.75 8.16 -16.88
C PRO A 48 16.43 6.85 -17.32
N PHE A 49 17.34 6.29 -16.50
CA PHE A 49 17.93 4.98 -16.77
C PHE A 49 16.86 3.89 -16.93
N CYS A 50 15.88 3.85 -16.02
CA CYS A 50 14.74 2.94 -16.11
C CYS A 50 13.95 3.11 -17.41
N LYS A 51 13.61 4.35 -17.78
CA LYS A 51 12.81 4.65 -18.96
C LYS A 51 13.56 4.34 -20.26
N ASN A 52 14.81 4.79 -20.38
CA ASN A 52 15.60 4.71 -21.60
C ASN A 52 15.97 3.26 -21.95
N PHE A 53 16.22 2.43 -20.94
CA PHE A 53 16.62 1.03 -21.13
C PHE A 53 15.49 0.03 -20.82
N ASN A 54 14.28 0.50 -20.50
CA ASN A 54 13.14 -0.36 -20.19
C ASN A 54 13.40 -1.42 -19.10
N ILE A 55 14.14 -1.00 -18.06
CA ILE A 55 14.67 -1.84 -16.98
C ILE A 55 13.58 -2.52 -16.16
N GLU A 56 13.73 -3.80 -15.85
CA GLU A 56 12.82 -4.50 -14.96
C GLU A 56 13.56 -5.54 -14.10
N PRO A 57 13.26 -5.69 -12.78
CA PRO A 57 12.26 -4.94 -12.00
C PRO A 57 12.69 -3.50 -11.71
N ARG A 58 11.72 -2.64 -11.34
CA ARG A 58 11.97 -1.22 -11.03
C ARG A 58 12.62 -0.96 -9.67
N SER A 59 12.73 -1.98 -8.82
CA SER A 59 13.47 -1.91 -7.56
C SER A 59 14.98 -1.99 -7.83
N PRO A 60 15.77 -0.96 -7.49
CA PRO A 60 17.22 -0.97 -7.72
C PRO A 60 17.92 -2.15 -7.03
N ALA A 61 17.57 -2.45 -5.78
CA ALA A 61 18.12 -3.60 -5.06
C ALA A 61 17.85 -4.92 -5.78
N ALA A 62 16.64 -5.12 -6.29
CA ALA A 62 16.29 -6.33 -7.00
C ALA A 62 17.02 -6.41 -8.36
N TYR A 63 17.07 -5.30 -9.10
CA TYR A 63 17.74 -5.22 -10.38
C TYR A 63 19.25 -5.47 -10.28
N PHE A 64 19.94 -4.78 -9.36
CA PHE A 64 21.40 -4.91 -9.23
C PHE A 64 21.87 -6.21 -8.56
N SER A 65 20.94 -7.02 -8.05
CA SER A 65 21.19 -8.37 -7.55
C SER A 65 21.35 -9.42 -8.67
N THR A 66 20.91 -9.09 -9.88
CA THR A 66 21.05 -9.93 -11.08
C THR A 66 22.18 -9.42 -11.99
N ASN A 67 22.53 -10.23 -13.00
CA ASN A 67 23.47 -9.81 -14.04
C ASN A 67 22.86 -8.66 -14.88
N PRO A 68 23.70 -7.78 -15.46
CA PRO A 68 23.23 -6.73 -16.36
C PRO A 68 22.50 -7.33 -17.56
N ASP A 69 21.49 -6.61 -18.05
CA ASP A 69 20.83 -6.98 -19.30
C ASP A 69 21.79 -6.81 -20.48
N SER A 70 21.70 -7.68 -21.48
CA SER A 70 22.60 -7.70 -22.63
C SER A 70 22.58 -6.43 -23.48
N PHE A 71 21.49 -5.66 -23.41
CA PHE A 71 21.29 -4.41 -24.15
C PHE A 71 21.75 -3.16 -23.39
N VAL A 72 22.15 -3.30 -22.12
CA VAL A 72 22.68 -2.18 -21.33
C VAL A 72 24.21 -2.24 -21.40
N ASP A 73 24.83 -1.12 -21.76
CA ASP A 73 26.28 -0.99 -21.72
C ASP A 73 26.80 -1.26 -20.29
N VAL A 74 27.83 -2.09 -20.18
CA VAL A 74 28.46 -2.47 -18.91
C VAL A 74 28.97 -1.26 -18.15
N GLU A 75 29.48 -0.23 -18.85
CA GLU A 75 29.95 1.00 -18.23
C GLU A 75 28.80 1.81 -17.63
N VAL A 76 27.68 1.94 -18.35
CA VAL A 76 26.48 2.62 -17.87
C VAL A 76 25.89 1.87 -16.67
N PHE A 77 25.73 0.56 -16.77
CA PHE A 77 25.26 -0.28 -15.67
C PHE A 77 26.14 -0.13 -14.42
N SER A 78 27.47 -0.19 -14.59
CA SER A 78 28.44 -0.06 -13.49
C SER A 78 28.36 1.32 -12.84
N SER A 79 28.23 2.38 -13.65
CA SER A 79 28.09 3.76 -13.17
C SER A 79 26.84 3.95 -12.30
N ILE A 80 25.66 3.54 -12.78
CA ILE A 80 24.42 3.67 -12.01
C ILE A 80 24.44 2.77 -10.78
N LYS A 81 24.97 1.54 -10.89
CA LYS A 81 25.13 0.62 -9.75
C LYS A 81 26.02 1.24 -8.67
N LYS A 82 27.11 1.91 -9.05
CA LYS A 82 27.99 2.62 -8.12
C LYS A 82 27.23 3.71 -7.36
N LEU A 83 26.46 4.56 -8.05
CA LEU A 83 25.65 5.60 -7.42
C LEU A 83 24.62 5.02 -6.44
N TYR A 84 24.00 3.89 -6.81
CA TYR A 84 23.08 3.17 -5.94
C TYR A 84 23.76 2.66 -4.66
N GLU A 85 24.91 1.98 -4.79
CA GLU A 85 25.64 1.46 -3.62
C GLU A 85 26.17 2.60 -2.74
N GLU A 86 26.60 3.73 -3.31
CA GLU A 86 27.00 4.92 -2.54
C GLU A 86 25.82 5.51 -1.75
N MET A 87 24.65 5.65 -2.38
CA MET A 87 23.43 6.08 -1.67
C MET A 87 23.07 5.11 -0.55
N LYS A 88 23.10 3.80 -0.82
CA LYS A 88 22.79 2.76 0.15
C LYS A 88 23.77 2.78 1.33
N ASP A 89 25.07 2.91 1.08
CA ASP A 89 26.09 2.96 2.14
C ASP A 89 25.92 4.20 3.03
N ARG A 90 25.60 5.36 2.46
CA ARG A 90 25.27 6.57 3.25
C ARG A 90 24.08 6.35 4.17
N ILE A 91 23.00 5.76 3.64
CA ILE A 91 21.80 5.45 4.43
C ILE A 91 22.10 4.43 5.52
N GLU A 92 22.76 3.32 5.18
CA GLU A 92 23.11 2.24 6.14
C GLU A 92 24.06 2.74 7.23
N THR A 93 25.01 3.62 6.87
CA THR A 93 25.91 4.26 7.82
C THR A 93 25.16 5.18 8.78
N ALA A 94 24.25 6.03 8.30
CA ALA A 94 23.43 6.89 9.16
C ALA A 94 22.56 6.07 10.12
N VAL A 95 21.93 5.00 9.62
CA VAL A 95 21.12 4.09 10.45
C VAL A 95 21.97 3.38 11.50
N ARG A 96 23.15 2.87 11.13
CA ARG A 96 24.09 2.20 12.05
C ARG A 96 24.60 3.15 13.15
N LEU A 97 24.87 4.41 12.79
CA LEU A 97 25.32 5.42 13.73
C LEU A 97 24.18 6.05 14.55
N GLY A 98 22.93 5.84 14.15
CA GLY A 98 21.74 6.43 14.78
C GLY A 98 21.68 7.95 14.64
N ARG A 99 22.38 8.53 13.65
CA ARG A 99 22.41 9.98 13.41
C ARG A 99 22.70 10.31 11.95
N ILE A 100 22.21 11.47 11.53
CA ILE A 100 22.45 12.04 10.20
C ILE A 100 23.81 12.75 10.18
N PRO A 101 24.58 12.70 9.07
CA PRO A 101 25.80 13.50 8.94
C PRO A 101 25.56 15.01 9.17
N GLU A 102 26.46 15.65 9.91
CA GLU A 102 26.34 17.06 10.32
C GLU A 102 26.31 18.03 9.13
N ASP A 103 26.94 17.66 8.01
CA ASP A 103 26.95 18.47 6.79
C ASP A 103 25.62 18.42 6.02
N ILE A 104 24.76 17.43 6.29
CA ILE A 104 23.47 17.26 5.60
C ILE A 104 22.36 18.05 6.28
N GLN A 105 22.36 18.15 7.61
CA GLN A 105 21.33 18.89 8.35
C GLN A 105 21.08 20.32 7.82
N PRO A 106 22.10 21.16 7.55
CA PRO A 106 21.88 22.50 7.01
C PRO A 106 21.46 22.52 5.53
N LYS A 107 21.57 21.41 4.79
CA LYS A 107 21.25 21.35 3.35
C LYS A 107 19.76 21.26 3.06
N HIS A 108 18.92 20.90 4.04
CA HIS A 108 17.48 20.80 3.83
C HIS A 108 16.67 21.37 5.01
N LYS A 109 15.81 22.36 4.73
CA LYS A 109 15.00 23.06 5.75
C LYS A 109 14.18 22.11 6.64
N GLY A 110 13.71 21.00 6.07
CA GLY A 110 12.85 20.03 6.75
C GLY A 110 13.45 19.39 8.01
N PHE A 111 14.78 19.34 8.15
CA PHE A 111 15.39 18.79 9.38
C PHE A 111 15.10 19.64 10.63
N SER A 112 14.76 20.93 10.45
CA SER A 112 14.37 21.81 11.57
C SER A 112 13.10 21.34 12.28
N GLU A 113 12.22 20.57 11.63
CA GLU A 113 10.98 20.05 12.22
C GLU A 113 11.28 19.13 13.42
N TRP A 114 12.39 18.40 13.39
CA TRP A 114 12.80 17.49 14.46
C TRP A 114 13.30 18.19 15.73
N THR A 115 13.56 19.50 15.68
CA THR A 115 13.86 20.28 16.90
C THR A 115 12.66 20.35 17.85
N SER A 116 11.45 20.19 17.31
CA SER A 116 10.19 20.20 18.08
C SER A 116 9.69 18.81 18.49
N VAL A 117 10.38 17.74 18.07
CA VAL A 117 10.00 16.35 18.33
C VAL A 117 10.44 15.97 19.75
N LEU A 118 9.47 15.68 20.61
CA LEU A 118 9.74 15.21 21.98
C LEU A 118 9.94 13.70 22.01
N SER A 119 9.11 12.95 21.27
CA SER A 119 9.23 11.50 21.12
C SER A 119 8.46 11.00 19.90
N GLN A 120 8.62 9.72 19.54
CA GLN A 120 7.83 9.05 18.49
C GLN A 120 6.31 9.00 18.77
N ARG A 121 5.88 9.32 20.00
CA ARG A 121 4.46 9.37 20.41
C ARG A 121 3.99 10.79 20.74
N ASP A 122 4.89 11.77 20.67
CA ASP A 122 4.61 13.17 20.98
C ASP A 122 5.44 14.07 20.05
N HIS A 123 4.84 14.41 18.92
CA HIS A 123 5.43 15.28 17.92
C HIS A 123 4.35 15.92 17.04
N PRO A 124 4.58 17.14 16.53
CA PRO A 124 3.66 17.76 15.57
C PRO A 124 3.64 17.00 14.23
N THR A 125 2.73 17.39 13.35
CA THR A 125 2.75 16.94 11.95
C THR A 125 4.04 17.41 11.27
N ILE A 126 4.78 16.47 10.68
CA ILE A 126 5.95 16.74 9.83
C ILE A 126 5.55 16.42 8.40
N LEU A 127 5.51 17.44 7.54
CA LEU A 127 5.18 17.31 6.13
C LEU A 127 6.25 18.02 5.31
N GLN A 128 6.87 17.32 4.36
CA GLN A 128 7.89 17.87 3.47
C GLN A 128 7.69 17.39 2.04
N VAL A 129 7.70 18.31 1.08
CA VAL A 129 7.68 18.03 -0.36
C VAL A 129 9.12 18.07 -0.87
N LEU A 130 9.75 16.90 -1.02
CA LEU A 130 11.15 16.78 -1.45
C LEU A 130 11.31 17.05 -2.94
N ILE A 131 10.33 16.62 -3.73
CA ILE A 131 10.25 16.91 -5.16
C ILE A 131 8.86 17.47 -5.41
N ASP A 132 8.80 18.73 -5.85
CA ASP A 132 7.55 19.32 -6.35
C ASP A 132 7.47 19.11 -7.86
N GLY A 133 6.68 18.14 -8.31
CA GLY A 133 6.51 17.86 -9.74
C GLY A 133 5.80 18.98 -10.51
N ARG A 134 5.26 20.00 -9.81
CA ARG A 134 4.72 21.23 -10.43
C ARG A 134 5.82 22.24 -10.77
N ASN A 135 7.00 22.11 -10.15
CA ASN A 135 8.12 23.00 -10.40
C ASN A 135 8.84 22.61 -11.70
N PRO A 136 8.95 23.50 -12.69
CA PRO A 136 9.65 23.23 -13.95
C PRO A 136 11.14 22.87 -13.79
N HIS A 137 11.75 23.19 -12.64
CA HIS A 137 13.15 22.87 -12.35
C HIS A 137 13.32 21.52 -11.65
N ALA A 138 12.24 20.84 -11.27
CA ALA A 138 12.28 19.50 -10.68
C ALA A 138 12.45 18.45 -11.80
N VAL A 139 13.65 18.42 -12.38
CA VAL A 139 13.98 17.58 -13.55
C VAL A 139 15.07 16.55 -13.24
N ASP A 140 15.05 15.46 -13.98
CA ASP A 140 16.11 14.45 -14.03
C ASP A 140 17.29 14.92 -14.90
N ILE A 141 18.32 14.07 -15.03
CA ILE A 141 19.51 14.41 -15.83
C ILE A 141 19.27 14.58 -17.33
N ASP A 142 18.18 14.03 -17.85
CA ASP A 142 17.79 14.13 -19.26
C ASP A 142 16.85 15.33 -19.48
N GLY A 143 16.54 16.10 -18.43
CA GLY A 143 15.60 17.23 -18.47
C GLY A 143 14.12 16.82 -18.35
N GLY A 144 13.84 15.54 -18.06
CA GLY A 144 12.49 15.04 -17.83
C GLY A 144 11.96 15.42 -16.45
N THR A 145 10.68 15.78 -16.35
CA THR A 145 10.04 16.12 -15.07
C THR A 145 10.02 14.93 -14.11
N LEU A 146 10.37 15.15 -12.85
CA LEU A 146 10.30 14.14 -11.80
C LEU A 146 8.91 14.07 -11.16
N PRO A 147 8.48 12.88 -10.68
CA PRO A 147 7.22 12.75 -9.96
C PRO A 147 7.28 13.47 -8.62
N THR A 148 6.13 13.98 -8.17
CA THR A 148 6.05 14.63 -6.84
C THR A 148 6.39 13.61 -5.75
N LEU A 149 7.26 13.98 -4.80
CA LEU A 149 7.68 13.12 -3.69
C LEU A 149 7.45 13.82 -2.36
N VAL A 150 6.63 13.21 -1.50
CA VAL A 150 6.18 13.80 -0.23
C VAL A 150 6.48 12.87 0.94
N TYR A 151 7.10 13.40 1.98
CA TYR A 151 7.23 12.76 3.30
C TYR A 151 6.12 13.26 4.22
N LEU A 152 5.46 12.34 4.93
CA LEU A 152 4.49 12.65 5.97
C LEU A 152 4.79 11.84 7.23
N SER A 153 4.92 12.53 8.35
CA SER A 153 4.67 11.98 9.68
C SER A 153 3.51 12.74 10.29
N ARG A 154 2.38 12.05 10.50
CA ARG A 154 1.18 12.65 11.10
C ARG A 154 1.42 13.02 12.56
N GLU A 155 0.70 14.03 13.06
CA GLU A 155 0.82 14.41 14.46
C GLU A 155 0.48 13.22 15.38
N LYS A 156 1.28 13.08 16.44
CA LYS A 156 1.02 12.14 17.53
C LYS A 156 1.09 12.87 18.84
N ARG A 157 0.12 12.59 19.71
CA ARG A 157 0.06 13.07 21.09
C ARG A 157 -0.30 11.91 22.01
N PRO A 158 0.28 11.80 23.21
CA PRO A 158 0.06 10.67 24.11
C PRO A 158 -1.41 10.42 24.48
N ILE A 159 -2.23 11.47 24.49
CA ILE A 159 -3.65 11.42 24.88
C ILE A 159 -4.58 10.97 23.74
N HIS A 160 -4.13 11.03 22.48
CA HIS A 160 -4.96 10.73 21.32
C HIS A 160 -4.64 9.31 20.79
N PRO A 161 -5.63 8.40 20.74
CA PRO A 161 -5.41 7.07 20.20
C PRO A 161 -5.17 7.14 18.69
N HIS A 162 -4.23 6.35 18.19
CA HIS A 162 -3.92 6.30 16.76
C HIS A 162 -4.27 4.93 16.14
N ASN A 163 -4.95 4.95 14.99
CA ASN A 163 -5.46 3.75 14.32
C ASN A 163 -4.42 3.03 13.44
N PHE A 164 -3.17 2.93 13.91
CA PHE A 164 -2.03 2.29 13.21
C PHE A 164 -2.01 2.61 11.70
N LYS A 165 -1.91 1.59 10.83
CA LYS A 165 -1.88 1.70 9.36
C LYS A 165 -3.13 2.39 8.80
N ALA A 166 -4.32 2.06 9.29
CA ALA A 166 -5.57 2.68 8.83
C ALA A 166 -5.55 4.21 9.00
N GLY A 167 -5.08 4.69 10.16
CA GLY A 167 -4.94 6.11 10.43
C GLY A 167 -3.87 6.80 9.58
N ALA A 168 -2.74 6.14 9.36
CA ALA A 168 -1.67 6.65 8.50
C ALA A 168 -2.15 6.82 7.05
N MET A 169 -2.82 5.79 6.51
CA MET A 169 -3.40 5.82 5.17
C MET A 169 -4.49 6.89 5.04
N ASN A 170 -5.34 7.07 6.05
CA ASN A 170 -6.37 8.12 6.02
C ASN A 170 -5.76 9.52 6.03
N ALA A 171 -4.70 9.76 6.81
CA ALA A 171 -3.95 11.01 6.77
C ALA A 171 -3.36 11.27 5.37
N LEU A 172 -2.76 10.25 4.74
CA LEU A 172 -2.26 10.34 3.35
C LEU A 172 -3.37 10.67 2.34
N ILE A 173 -4.55 10.06 2.46
CA ILE A 173 -5.68 10.35 1.55
C ILE A 173 -6.07 11.83 1.66
N ARG A 174 -6.12 12.37 2.88
CA ARG A 174 -6.44 13.79 3.12
C ARG A 174 -5.34 14.72 2.60
N VAL A 175 -4.09 14.51 3.01
CA VAL A 175 -2.94 15.33 2.59
C VAL A 175 -2.79 15.33 1.07
N SER A 176 -2.87 14.15 0.44
CA SER A 176 -2.78 14.05 -1.02
C SER A 176 -3.94 14.72 -1.75
N SER A 177 -5.11 14.91 -1.12
CA SER A 177 -6.24 15.63 -1.74
C SER A 177 -5.94 17.10 -1.98
N LYS A 178 -5.10 17.71 -1.11
CA LYS A 178 -4.69 19.11 -1.25
C LYS A 178 -3.49 19.27 -2.18
N ILE A 179 -2.50 18.38 -2.08
CA ILE A 179 -1.26 18.46 -2.87
C ILE A 179 -1.49 18.05 -4.33
N SER A 180 -1.81 16.78 -4.61
CA SER A 180 -1.92 16.27 -5.99
C SER A 180 -3.35 15.93 -6.44
N ASN A 181 -4.30 15.73 -5.52
CA ASN A 181 -5.69 15.32 -5.78
C ASN A 181 -5.83 14.18 -6.81
N GLY A 182 -4.90 13.21 -6.78
CA GLY A 182 -4.91 12.09 -7.72
C GLY A 182 -6.19 11.29 -7.62
N LYS A 183 -6.91 11.08 -8.73
CA LYS A 183 -8.22 10.41 -8.76
C LYS A 183 -8.14 8.90 -8.50
N ILE A 184 -6.99 8.30 -8.81
CA ILE A 184 -6.64 6.92 -8.50
C ILE A 184 -5.52 6.93 -7.46
N ILE A 185 -5.62 6.06 -6.45
CA ILE A 185 -4.67 5.92 -5.36
C ILE A 185 -4.15 4.49 -5.38
N LEU A 186 -2.85 4.33 -5.55
CA LEU A 186 -2.18 3.04 -5.35
C LEU A 186 -1.72 2.95 -3.89
N ASN A 187 -2.13 1.92 -3.16
CA ASN A 187 -1.55 1.60 -1.85
C ASN A 187 -0.53 0.45 -1.98
N VAL A 188 0.63 0.62 -1.37
CA VAL A 188 1.73 -0.35 -1.40
C VAL A 188 2.41 -0.35 -0.03
N ASP A 189 2.67 -1.55 0.50
CA ASP A 189 3.46 -1.72 1.72
C ASP A 189 4.96 -1.54 1.44
N CYS A 190 5.72 -1.10 2.45
CA CYS A 190 7.15 -0.77 2.29
C CYS A 190 8.07 -1.97 2.00
N ASP A 191 7.56 -3.19 2.13
CA ASP A 191 8.21 -4.45 1.79
C ASP A 191 7.78 -5.00 0.42
N MET A 192 6.89 -4.30 -0.30
CA MET A 192 6.40 -4.65 -1.63
C MET A 192 6.90 -3.62 -2.64
N TYR A 193 7.60 -4.05 -3.69
CA TYR A 193 8.09 -3.16 -4.75
C TYR A 193 7.40 -3.46 -6.09
N SER A 194 7.43 -2.49 -7.00
CA SER A 194 6.92 -2.65 -8.37
C SER A 194 7.84 -3.58 -9.17
N ASN A 195 7.33 -4.75 -9.54
CA ASN A 195 8.04 -5.72 -10.37
C ASN A 195 7.67 -5.60 -11.86
N ASN A 196 6.60 -4.90 -12.19
CA ASN A 196 6.18 -4.63 -13.56
C ASN A 196 5.74 -3.16 -13.70
N SER A 197 6.47 -2.39 -14.48
CA SER A 197 6.17 -0.97 -14.72
C SER A 197 4.90 -0.69 -15.53
N GLU A 198 4.30 -1.71 -16.13
CA GLU A 198 3.01 -1.57 -16.81
C GLU A 198 1.81 -1.70 -15.85
N SER A 199 2.04 -2.12 -14.59
CA SER A 199 0.95 -2.40 -13.64
C SER A 199 -0.03 -1.24 -13.46
N MET A 200 0.45 0.01 -13.53
CA MET A 200 -0.41 1.19 -13.47
C MET A 200 -1.31 1.31 -14.71
N ARG A 201 -0.76 1.10 -15.91
CA ARG A 201 -1.54 1.15 -17.16
C ARG A 201 -2.55 0.01 -17.21
N ASP A 202 -2.13 -1.20 -16.83
CA ASP A 202 -2.99 -2.38 -16.76
C ASP A 202 -4.19 -2.14 -15.84
N ALA A 203 -3.97 -1.53 -14.66
CA ALA A 203 -5.04 -1.16 -13.75
C ALA A 203 -5.97 -0.07 -14.34
N LEU A 204 -5.40 0.95 -14.98
CA LEU A 204 -6.15 2.03 -15.60
C LEU A 204 -7.08 1.54 -16.73
N CYS A 205 -6.71 0.49 -17.46
CA CYS A 205 -7.57 -0.12 -18.47
C CYS A 205 -8.96 -0.52 -17.92
N PHE A 206 -9.03 -0.97 -16.66
CA PHE A 206 -10.31 -1.31 -16.02
C PHE A 206 -11.09 -0.06 -15.61
N PHE A 207 -10.45 0.96 -15.07
CA PHE A 207 -11.12 2.19 -14.67
C PHE A 207 -11.63 3.03 -15.83
N MET A 208 -10.90 3.00 -16.95
CA MET A 208 -11.18 3.77 -18.16
C MET A 208 -12.11 3.03 -19.15
N ASN A 209 -12.56 1.82 -18.82
CA ASN A 209 -13.52 1.10 -19.65
C ASN A 209 -14.85 1.88 -19.70
N GLU A 210 -15.28 2.29 -20.90
CA GLU A 210 -16.49 3.11 -21.07
C GLU A 210 -17.76 2.42 -20.60
N ARG A 211 -17.85 1.09 -20.73
CA ARG A 211 -19.07 0.34 -20.42
C ARG A 211 -19.27 0.11 -18.95
N ASN A 212 -18.20 -0.25 -18.24
CA ASN A 212 -18.29 -0.69 -16.84
C ASN A 212 -17.22 -0.11 -15.92
N GLY A 213 -16.22 0.62 -16.42
CA GLY A 213 -15.13 1.14 -15.58
C GLY A 213 -15.60 2.10 -14.48
N HIS A 214 -16.72 2.78 -14.71
CA HIS A 214 -17.37 3.64 -13.73
C HIS A 214 -17.95 2.88 -12.52
N GLU A 215 -18.17 1.56 -12.61
CA GLU A 215 -18.64 0.72 -11.50
C GLU A 215 -17.49 0.13 -10.66
N ILE A 216 -16.25 0.22 -11.16
CA ILE A 216 -15.06 -0.33 -10.51
C ILE A 216 -14.53 0.68 -9.48
N ALA A 217 -14.53 0.25 -8.21
CA ALA A 217 -13.92 0.98 -7.12
C ALA A 217 -12.43 0.69 -6.98
N PHE A 218 -12.00 -0.55 -7.20
CA PHE A 218 -10.58 -0.89 -7.08
C PHE A 218 -10.17 -2.10 -7.92
N VAL A 219 -8.88 -2.13 -8.29
CA VAL A 219 -8.22 -3.23 -8.98
C VAL A 219 -7.16 -3.80 -8.04
N GLN A 220 -7.32 -5.06 -7.65
CA GLN A 220 -6.43 -5.77 -6.71
C GLN A 220 -5.46 -6.66 -7.48
N PHE A 221 -4.17 -6.46 -7.26
CA PHE A 221 -3.13 -7.39 -7.72
C PHE A 221 -2.87 -8.45 -6.65
N PRO A 222 -2.41 -9.65 -7.03
CA PRO A 222 -2.00 -10.63 -6.04
C PRO A 222 -0.78 -10.19 -5.23
N GLN A 223 -0.77 -10.55 -3.95
CA GLN A 223 0.45 -10.52 -3.14
C GLN A 223 1.36 -11.67 -3.57
N THR A 224 2.55 -11.34 -4.05
CA THR A 224 3.57 -12.32 -4.44
C THR A 224 4.91 -12.01 -3.80
N PHE A 225 5.68 -13.03 -3.47
CA PHE A 225 6.90 -12.91 -2.67
C PHE A 225 8.11 -13.49 -3.38
N GLY A 226 9.23 -12.76 -3.36
CA GLY A 226 10.46 -13.14 -4.07
C GLY A 226 11.40 -14.05 -3.27
N ASN A 227 11.24 -14.15 -1.95
CA ASN A 227 12.14 -14.86 -1.04
C ASN A 227 11.64 -16.27 -0.65
N LEU A 228 10.73 -16.85 -1.43
CA LEU A 228 10.18 -18.18 -1.16
C LEU A 228 11.19 -19.28 -1.52
N THR A 229 11.27 -20.30 -0.67
CA THR A 229 12.07 -21.49 -0.97
C THR A 229 11.30 -22.44 -1.88
N LYS A 230 12.02 -23.31 -2.60
CA LYS A 230 11.42 -24.35 -3.46
C LYS A 230 10.40 -25.23 -2.73
N ASN A 231 10.61 -25.47 -1.43
CA ASN A 231 9.75 -26.35 -0.64
C ASN A 231 8.54 -25.64 -0.01
N ASP A 232 8.61 -24.31 0.14
CA ASP A 232 7.56 -23.45 0.73
C ASP A 232 6.83 -24.10 1.94
N ILE A 233 7.60 -24.63 2.90
CA ILE A 233 7.05 -25.42 4.03
C ILE A 233 6.10 -24.63 4.95
N TYR A 234 6.12 -23.30 4.86
CA TYR A 234 5.25 -22.40 5.62
C TYR A 234 4.01 -21.96 4.83
N GLY A 235 3.87 -22.37 3.56
CA GLY A 235 2.75 -21.99 2.70
C GLY A 235 2.68 -20.50 2.39
N GLY A 236 3.84 -19.83 2.30
CA GLY A 236 3.93 -18.38 2.11
C GLY A 236 3.60 -17.93 0.68
N SER A 237 3.52 -18.85 -0.29
CA SER A 237 3.20 -18.52 -1.69
C SER A 237 1.77 -18.04 -1.92
N LEU A 238 0.83 -18.34 -1.01
CA LEU A 238 -0.59 -18.00 -1.13
C LEU A 238 -1.21 -18.45 -2.48
N ASN A 239 -0.72 -19.54 -3.07
CA ASN A 239 -1.11 -19.98 -4.41
C ASN A 239 -2.62 -20.28 -4.52
N THR A 240 -3.24 -20.88 -3.50
CA THR A 240 -4.69 -21.16 -3.51
C THR A 240 -5.50 -19.87 -3.60
N LEU A 241 -5.15 -18.85 -2.80
CA LEU A 241 -5.80 -17.54 -2.87
C LEU A 241 -5.65 -16.94 -4.27
N ARG A 242 -4.42 -16.97 -4.81
CA ARG A 242 -4.04 -16.30 -6.05
C ARG A 242 -4.63 -16.94 -7.31
N GLU A 243 -4.62 -18.27 -7.39
CA GLU A 243 -4.95 -19.01 -8.62
C GLU A 243 -6.34 -19.64 -8.60
N VAL A 244 -6.98 -19.75 -7.42
CA VAL A 244 -8.28 -20.41 -7.28
C VAL A 244 -9.31 -19.47 -6.68
N ASP A 245 -9.10 -19.01 -5.45
CA ASP A 245 -10.15 -18.29 -4.72
C ASP A 245 -10.45 -16.95 -5.39
N PHE A 246 -9.43 -16.10 -5.60
CA PHE A 246 -9.64 -14.75 -6.13
C PHE A 246 -10.19 -14.72 -7.55
N PRO A 247 -9.70 -15.52 -8.51
CA PRO A 247 -10.38 -15.66 -9.81
C PRO A 247 -11.84 -16.09 -9.69
N GLY A 248 -12.14 -17.02 -8.77
CA GLY A 248 -13.51 -17.46 -8.51
C GLY A 248 -14.39 -16.33 -7.96
N LEU A 249 -13.87 -15.58 -6.99
CA LEU A 249 -14.55 -14.45 -6.34
C LEU A 249 -14.81 -13.28 -7.31
N ASP A 250 -13.89 -13.02 -8.23
CA ASP A 250 -14.00 -11.95 -9.22
C ASP A 250 -15.27 -12.09 -10.08
N SER A 251 -15.67 -13.33 -10.38
CA SER A 251 -16.93 -13.64 -11.08
C SER A 251 -18.20 -13.27 -10.29
N CYS A 252 -18.08 -13.09 -8.97
CA CYS A 252 -19.19 -12.90 -8.04
C CYS A 252 -19.31 -11.45 -7.52
N GLY A 253 -18.65 -10.47 -8.15
CA GLY A 253 -18.73 -9.06 -7.80
C GLY A 253 -17.41 -8.43 -7.36
N GLY A 254 -16.33 -9.20 -7.40
CA GLY A 254 -14.96 -8.75 -7.16
C GLY A 254 -14.31 -9.43 -5.95
N VAL A 255 -13.04 -9.13 -5.75
CA VAL A 255 -12.24 -9.65 -4.64
C VAL A 255 -12.14 -8.67 -3.47
N PRO A 256 -11.91 -9.15 -2.24
CA PRO A 256 -11.60 -8.28 -1.11
C PRO A 256 -10.35 -7.44 -1.35
N TYR A 257 -10.31 -6.27 -0.70
CA TYR A 257 -9.09 -5.48 -0.59
C TYR A 257 -8.17 -6.14 0.45
N ILE A 258 -6.92 -6.43 0.07
CA ILE A 258 -5.95 -7.16 0.91
C ILE A 258 -4.69 -6.33 1.26
N GLY A 259 -4.83 -5.03 1.40
CA GLY A 259 -3.86 -4.20 2.13
C GLY A 259 -2.65 -3.68 1.34
N THR A 260 -2.34 -4.22 0.15
CA THR A 260 -1.22 -3.79 -0.71
C THR A 260 -1.47 -4.11 -2.19
N GLY A 261 -0.78 -3.42 -3.09
CA GLY A 261 -0.87 -3.66 -4.54
C GLY A 261 -2.27 -3.42 -5.10
N CYS A 262 -3.01 -2.46 -4.54
CA CYS A 262 -4.37 -2.16 -4.95
C CYS A 262 -4.50 -0.72 -5.45
N PHE A 263 -5.09 -0.57 -6.62
CA PHE A 263 -5.43 0.72 -7.18
C PHE A 263 -6.88 1.03 -6.80
N HIS A 264 -7.11 2.13 -6.10
CA HIS A 264 -8.43 2.56 -5.65
C HIS A 264 -8.88 3.83 -6.36
N ARG A 265 -10.14 3.88 -6.77
CA ARG A 265 -10.85 5.13 -7.07
C ARG A 265 -10.98 5.92 -5.77
N ARG A 266 -10.44 7.14 -5.75
CA ARG A 266 -10.45 8.02 -4.55
C ARG A 266 -11.84 8.18 -3.97
N GLU A 267 -12.84 8.41 -4.80
CA GLU A 267 -14.22 8.65 -4.35
C GLU A 267 -14.83 7.46 -3.62
N ALA A 268 -14.60 6.25 -4.13
CA ALA A 268 -15.08 5.02 -3.50
C ALA A 268 -14.40 4.83 -2.14
N LEU A 269 -13.08 5.07 -2.07
CA LEU A 269 -12.31 5.01 -0.83
C LEU A 269 -12.75 6.10 0.17
N CYS A 270 -13.12 7.28 -0.33
CA CYS A 270 -13.68 8.39 0.46
C CYS A 270 -15.18 8.21 0.81
N GLY A 271 -15.75 7.02 0.60
CA GLY A 271 -17.08 6.68 1.11
C GLY A 271 -18.26 6.99 0.19
N ARG A 272 -18.01 7.41 -1.07
CA ARG A 272 -19.08 7.64 -2.06
C ARG A 272 -19.86 6.33 -2.28
N LYS A 273 -21.18 6.43 -2.39
CA LYS A 273 -22.05 5.31 -2.77
C LYS A 273 -22.23 5.26 -4.28
N TYR A 274 -22.31 4.06 -4.82
CA TYR A 274 -22.62 3.82 -6.23
C TYR A 274 -24.15 3.66 -6.38
N GLY A 275 -24.80 4.39 -7.31
CA GLY A 275 -26.27 4.39 -7.50
C GLY A 275 -26.79 5.31 -8.63
N GLU A 276 -28.07 5.15 -9.02
CA GLU A 276 -28.73 5.53 -10.31
C GLU A 276 -28.58 6.97 -10.87
N LYS A 277 -28.05 7.93 -10.10
CA LYS A 277 -27.67 9.26 -10.60
C LYS A 277 -26.16 9.47 -10.47
N PHE A 278 -25.40 8.49 -10.95
CA PHE A 278 -23.95 8.59 -10.99
C PHE A 278 -23.55 9.44 -12.20
N ASP A 279 -23.73 10.76 -12.08
CA ASP A 279 -23.05 11.66 -13.01
C ASP A 279 -21.57 11.62 -12.64
N PHE A 280 -20.80 11.03 -13.55
CA PHE A 280 -19.37 11.17 -13.59
C PHE A 280 -19.10 12.59 -14.12
N GLU A 281 -19.51 13.62 -13.38
CA GLU A 281 -18.97 14.94 -13.61
C GLU A 281 -17.48 14.82 -13.28
N TYR A 282 -16.69 14.76 -14.34
CA TYR A 282 -15.28 15.14 -14.31
C TYR A 282 -15.27 16.60 -13.86
N GLU A 283 -15.45 16.84 -12.57
CA GLU A 283 -15.02 18.10 -11.99
C GLU A 283 -13.51 18.12 -12.19
N GLU A 284 -13.09 18.84 -13.22
CA GLU A 284 -11.81 19.53 -13.27
C GLU A 284 -11.75 20.57 -12.13
N SER A 285 -12.07 20.18 -10.90
CA SER A 285 -11.61 20.87 -9.72
C SER A 285 -10.13 20.49 -9.53
N VAL A 286 -9.31 20.91 -10.49
CA VAL A 286 -7.98 21.39 -10.16
C VAL A 286 -8.28 22.76 -9.55
N PRO A 287 -8.40 22.92 -8.21
CA PRO A 287 -8.43 24.26 -7.65
C PRO A 287 -7.23 24.99 -8.25
N ASN A 288 -7.43 26.19 -8.81
CA ASN A 288 -6.39 27.02 -9.43
C ASN A 288 -5.05 26.86 -8.70
N ARG A 289 -4.20 25.93 -9.17
CA ARG A 289 -3.10 25.34 -8.38
C ARG A 289 -1.80 26.12 -8.49
N VAL A 290 -1.84 27.24 -9.20
CA VAL A 290 -0.67 27.81 -9.88
C VAL A 290 -0.01 28.93 -9.07
N GLN A 291 -0.44 29.23 -7.84
CA GLN A 291 0.13 30.36 -7.08
C GLN A 291 0.63 30.08 -5.66
N GLU A 292 0.30 28.95 -5.04
CA GLU A 292 0.75 28.65 -3.67
C GLU A 292 2.18 28.07 -3.71
N GLY A 293 3.13 28.74 -3.05
CA GLY A 293 4.51 28.26 -2.94
C GLY A 293 4.59 26.94 -2.15
N VAL A 294 5.64 26.13 -2.36
CA VAL A 294 5.79 24.82 -1.68
C VAL A 294 5.70 24.94 -0.16
N THR A 295 6.36 25.94 0.42
CA THR A 295 6.32 26.17 1.88
C THR A 295 4.92 26.54 2.37
N GLU A 296 4.18 27.36 1.62
CA GLU A 296 2.80 27.72 1.98
C GLU A 296 1.88 26.51 1.88
N LEU A 297 2.03 25.71 0.81
CA LEU A 297 1.29 24.46 0.63
C LEU A 297 1.57 23.46 1.77
N GLU A 298 2.82 23.32 2.21
CA GLU A 298 3.18 22.47 3.35
C GLU A 298 2.45 22.92 4.61
N GLU A 299 2.55 24.21 4.98
CA GLU A 299 1.92 24.76 6.17
C GLU A 299 0.39 24.63 6.15
N THR A 300 -0.26 24.96 5.02
CA THR A 300 -1.72 24.87 4.91
C THR A 300 -2.23 23.44 4.78
N THR A 301 -1.36 22.45 4.56
CA THR A 301 -1.70 21.03 4.44
C THR A 301 -1.43 20.26 5.73
N LYS A 302 -0.47 20.69 6.57
CA LYS A 302 -0.13 20.05 7.85
C LYS A 302 -1.39 19.76 8.70
N ILE A 303 -2.34 20.70 8.74
CA ILE A 303 -3.59 20.59 9.51
C ILE A 303 -4.40 19.32 9.19
N LEU A 304 -4.27 18.79 7.97
CA LEU A 304 -5.02 17.61 7.53
C LEU A 304 -4.50 16.31 8.17
N ALA A 305 -3.32 16.33 8.77
CA ALA A 305 -2.71 15.20 9.45
C ALA A 305 -2.63 15.37 10.97
N ASP A 306 -3.34 16.37 11.51
CA ASP A 306 -3.43 16.60 12.96
C ASP A 306 -4.17 15.45 13.67
N CYS A 307 -3.82 15.24 14.93
CA CYS A 307 -4.33 14.12 15.72
C CYS A 307 -5.82 14.24 16.06
N THR A 308 -6.37 15.47 16.03
CA THR A 308 -7.78 15.78 16.31
C THR A 308 -8.62 15.97 15.06
N PHE A 309 -8.02 15.97 13.86
CA PHE A 309 -8.73 16.25 12.61
C PHE A 309 -9.96 15.36 12.39
N GLU A 310 -9.88 14.11 12.84
CA GLU A 310 -10.91 13.10 12.62
C GLU A 310 -12.05 13.17 13.66
N GLU A 311 -11.90 13.94 14.73
CA GLU A 311 -12.90 14.08 15.79
C GLU A 311 -14.20 14.69 15.24
N GLY A 312 -15.34 14.08 15.56
CA GLY A 312 -16.64 14.47 15.02
C GLY A 312 -16.87 14.15 13.54
N THR A 313 -15.87 13.64 12.82
CA THR A 313 -15.99 13.33 11.38
C THR A 313 -16.41 11.87 11.11
N GLN A 314 -16.57 11.56 9.81
CA GLN A 314 -16.84 10.22 9.28
C GLN A 314 -15.56 9.44 8.90
N TRP A 315 -14.36 10.02 9.04
CA TRP A 315 -13.10 9.32 8.78
C TRP A 315 -12.95 8.10 9.68
N GLY A 316 -12.52 6.98 9.10
CA GLY A 316 -12.40 5.70 9.80
C GLY A 316 -13.73 4.99 10.09
N LYS A 317 -14.86 5.70 10.03
CA LYS A 317 -16.21 5.15 10.25
C LYS A 317 -16.88 4.82 8.94
N GLU A 318 -16.97 5.80 8.04
CA GLU A 318 -17.56 5.67 6.71
C GLU A 318 -16.64 6.13 5.58
N MET A 319 -15.60 6.91 5.86
CA MET A 319 -14.64 7.39 4.85
C MET A 319 -13.25 6.83 5.12
N GLY A 320 -12.49 6.59 4.05
CA GLY A 320 -11.15 6.03 4.14
C GLY A 320 -11.15 4.56 4.55
N LEU A 321 -9.99 4.10 5.03
CA LEU A 321 -9.82 2.82 5.67
C LEU A 321 -10.58 2.80 7.00
N LYS A 322 -11.34 1.74 7.22
CA LYS A 322 -12.19 1.55 8.39
C LYS A 322 -11.37 1.23 9.64
N TYR A 323 -11.82 1.73 10.80
CA TYR A 323 -11.17 1.48 12.09
C TYR A 323 -11.85 0.37 12.87
N GLY A 324 -11.15 -0.12 13.90
CA GLY A 324 -11.71 -1.04 14.89
C GLY A 324 -11.62 -2.53 14.52
N CYS A 325 -10.88 -2.89 13.47
CA CYS A 325 -10.61 -4.27 13.10
C CYS A 325 -9.13 -4.48 12.72
N ALA A 326 -8.55 -5.63 13.08
CA ALA A 326 -7.17 -5.98 12.74
C ALA A 326 -6.94 -6.29 11.25
N VAL A 327 -8.02 -6.49 10.51
CA VAL A 327 -8.06 -6.63 9.04
C VAL A 327 -8.80 -5.44 8.45
N GLU A 328 -8.30 -4.23 8.73
CA GLU A 328 -8.91 -2.96 8.28
C GLU A 328 -9.09 -2.90 6.76
N ASP A 329 -8.22 -3.58 6.03
CA ASP A 329 -8.25 -3.70 4.58
C ASP A 329 -9.48 -4.47 4.10
N VAL A 330 -9.70 -5.68 4.62
CA VAL A 330 -10.81 -6.55 4.23
C VAL A 330 -12.16 -5.90 4.55
N ILE A 331 -12.31 -5.33 5.75
CA ILE A 331 -13.54 -4.63 6.16
C ILE A 331 -13.77 -3.34 5.34
N THR A 332 -12.70 -2.67 4.90
CA THR A 332 -12.81 -1.52 3.99
C THR A 332 -13.31 -1.96 2.61
N GLY A 333 -12.77 -3.06 2.07
CA GLY A 333 -13.25 -3.66 0.83
C GLY A 333 -14.73 -4.05 0.91
N LEU A 334 -15.11 -4.73 2.00
CA LEU A 334 -16.50 -5.11 2.26
C LEU A 334 -17.42 -3.89 2.31
N ALA A 335 -16.99 -2.82 2.99
CA ALA A 335 -17.76 -1.59 3.09
C ALA A 335 -17.93 -0.89 1.72
N ILE A 336 -16.90 -0.92 0.87
CA ILE A 336 -16.97 -0.41 -0.51
C ILE A 336 -17.97 -1.23 -1.32
N HIS A 337 -17.92 -2.56 -1.27
CA HIS A 337 -18.87 -3.41 -1.99
C HIS A 337 -20.32 -3.26 -1.50
N CYS A 338 -20.53 -3.13 -0.18
CA CYS A 338 -21.85 -2.83 0.40
C CYS A 338 -22.42 -1.47 -0.02
N ARG A 339 -21.62 -0.61 -0.66
CA ARG A 339 -22.06 0.67 -1.23
C ARG A 339 -22.37 0.56 -2.73
N GLY A 340 -22.41 -0.64 -3.28
CA GLY A 340 -22.78 -0.92 -4.67
C GLY A 340 -21.61 -0.99 -5.65
N TRP A 341 -20.38 -0.72 -5.19
CA TRP A 341 -19.19 -0.80 -6.04
C TRP A 341 -18.77 -2.24 -6.33
N LYS A 342 -18.04 -2.44 -7.43
CA LYS A 342 -17.33 -3.69 -7.74
C LYS A 342 -15.83 -3.52 -7.61
N SER A 343 -15.11 -4.64 -7.55
CA SER A 343 -13.66 -4.68 -7.72
C SER A 343 -13.27 -5.65 -8.82
N VAL A 344 -12.02 -5.56 -9.26
CA VAL A 344 -11.41 -6.45 -10.25
C VAL A 344 -10.19 -7.11 -9.65
N TYR A 345 -10.01 -8.39 -9.95
CA TYR A 345 -8.76 -9.10 -9.70
C TYR A 345 -7.89 -9.19 -10.95
N LEU A 346 -6.65 -8.69 -10.86
CA LEU A 346 -5.72 -8.64 -11.99
C LEU A 346 -4.44 -9.42 -11.67
N ASN A 347 -4.28 -10.59 -12.30
CA ASN A 347 -3.11 -11.48 -12.14
C ASN A 347 -2.35 -11.60 -13.49
N PRO A 348 -1.51 -10.61 -13.84
CA PRO A 348 -0.74 -10.64 -15.07
C PRO A 348 0.35 -11.73 -15.05
N MET A 349 0.83 -12.11 -16.24
CA MET A 349 1.92 -13.08 -16.41
C MET A 349 3.17 -12.65 -15.64
N ARG A 350 3.64 -11.41 -15.86
CA ARG A 350 4.67 -10.79 -15.03
C ARG A 350 3.99 -10.23 -13.78
N LYS A 351 4.39 -10.72 -12.60
CA LYS A 351 3.79 -10.27 -11.34
C LYS A 351 3.93 -8.77 -11.16
N GLY A 352 2.85 -8.09 -10.82
CA GLY A 352 2.83 -6.63 -10.67
C GLY A 352 3.68 -6.15 -9.51
N PHE A 353 3.54 -6.81 -8.36
CA PHE A 353 4.21 -6.44 -7.10
C PHE A 353 4.88 -7.64 -6.48
N LEU A 354 6.13 -7.48 -6.05
CA LEU A 354 6.88 -8.49 -5.32
C LEU A 354 7.30 -7.95 -3.96
N GLY A 355 7.11 -8.75 -2.92
CA GLY A 355 7.63 -8.41 -1.60
C GLY A 355 8.33 -9.55 -0.89
N ILE A 356 8.36 -9.45 0.44
CA ILE A 356 9.12 -10.34 1.31
C ILE A 356 8.17 -11.07 2.25
N ALA A 357 8.07 -12.39 2.08
CA ALA A 357 7.33 -13.26 2.99
C ALA A 357 8.08 -13.44 4.32
N PRO A 358 7.37 -13.70 5.42
CA PRO A 358 7.98 -14.17 6.66
C PRO A 358 8.92 -15.37 6.44
N THR A 359 10.11 -15.34 7.03
CA THR A 359 11.14 -16.37 6.83
C THR A 359 11.22 -17.38 7.97
N THR A 360 10.48 -17.15 9.06
CA THR A 360 10.47 -18.00 10.25
C THR A 360 9.07 -18.44 10.60
N LEU A 361 8.94 -19.64 11.18
CA LEU A 361 7.65 -20.16 11.64
C LEU A 361 6.95 -19.21 12.62
N VAL A 362 7.70 -18.60 13.53
CA VAL A 362 7.15 -17.67 14.54
C VAL A 362 6.50 -16.46 13.87
N GLN A 363 7.18 -15.85 12.89
CA GLN A 363 6.62 -14.71 12.15
C GLN A 363 5.38 -15.13 11.36
N THR A 364 5.42 -16.30 10.69
CA THR A 364 4.27 -16.85 9.97
C THR A 364 3.07 -17.09 10.88
N LEU A 365 3.28 -17.64 12.08
CA LEU A 365 2.21 -17.89 13.05
C LEU A 365 1.62 -16.58 13.58
N VAL A 366 2.44 -15.57 13.86
CA VAL A 366 1.96 -14.24 14.29
C VAL A 366 1.11 -13.60 13.19
N GLN A 367 1.54 -13.68 11.93
CA GLN A 367 0.78 -13.16 10.80
C GLN A 367 -0.57 -13.86 10.62
N ASN A 368 -0.59 -15.20 10.59
CA ASN A 368 -1.82 -15.98 10.45
C ASN A 368 -2.76 -15.80 11.64
N LYS A 369 -2.22 -15.68 12.86
CA LYS A 369 -3.00 -15.35 14.05
C LYS A 369 -3.72 -14.00 13.86
N ARG A 370 -2.99 -12.96 13.47
CA ARG A 370 -3.59 -11.63 13.24
C ARG A 370 -4.71 -11.67 12.19
N TRP A 371 -4.50 -12.37 11.08
CA TRP A 371 -5.52 -12.49 10.03
C TRP A 371 -6.75 -13.26 10.49
N SER A 372 -6.56 -14.42 11.14
CA SER A 372 -7.67 -15.24 11.63
C SER A 372 -8.47 -14.55 12.74
N GLU A 373 -7.79 -13.88 13.69
CA GLU A 373 -8.44 -13.06 14.72
C GLU A 373 -9.22 -11.90 14.11
N GLY A 374 -8.63 -11.19 13.15
CA GLY A 374 -9.31 -10.09 12.46
C GLY A 374 -10.53 -10.54 11.66
N CYS A 375 -10.41 -11.62 10.88
CA CYS A 375 -11.54 -12.19 10.15
C CYS A 375 -12.66 -12.67 11.08
N PHE A 376 -12.30 -13.26 12.23
CA PHE A 376 -13.27 -13.67 13.24
C PHE A 376 -13.93 -12.47 13.93
N GLN A 377 -13.16 -11.41 14.24
CA GLN A 377 -13.70 -10.17 14.76
C GLN A 377 -14.68 -9.54 13.76
N MET A 378 -14.35 -9.53 12.47
CA MET A 378 -15.22 -9.03 11.41
C MET A 378 -16.54 -9.82 11.37
N LEU A 379 -16.49 -11.16 11.45
CA LEU A 379 -17.68 -12.03 11.51
C LEU A 379 -18.65 -11.64 12.63
N LEU A 380 -18.12 -11.36 13.83
CA LEU A 380 -18.90 -11.01 15.02
C LEU A 380 -19.29 -9.53 15.07
N SER A 381 -18.73 -8.70 14.19
CA SER A 381 -18.96 -7.26 14.19
C SER A 381 -20.27 -6.88 13.49
N LYS A 382 -20.76 -5.67 13.78
CA LYS A 382 -21.84 -5.02 13.02
C LYS A 382 -21.50 -4.75 11.55
N HIS A 383 -20.22 -4.92 11.18
CA HIS A 383 -19.67 -4.69 9.85
C HIS A 383 -19.33 -6.01 9.13
N GLY A 384 -19.79 -7.16 9.64
CA GLY A 384 -19.57 -8.45 9.02
C GLY A 384 -20.45 -8.72 7.80
N PRO A 385 -20.08 -9.69 6.94
CA PRO A 385 -20.85 -10.01 5.73
C PRO A 385 -22.27 -10.52 6.05
N LEU A 386 -22.46 -11.24 7.15
CA LEU A 386 -23.76 -11.79 7.56
C LEU A 386 -24.69 -10.77 8.24
N SER A 387 -24.21 -9.57 8.55
CA SER A 387 -24.99 -8.49 9.17
C SER A 387 -25.07 -7.30 8.22
N TYR A 388 -23.93 -6.66 7.97
CA TYR A 388 -23.81 -5.46 7.15
C TYR A 388 -24.03 -5.72 5.65
N GLY A 389 -23.63 -6.90 5.17
CA GLY A 389 -23.74 -7.28 3.76
C GLY A 389 -25.16 -7.63 3.31
N VAL A 390 -26.04 -8.03 4.25
CA VAL A 390 -27.39 -8.50 3.94
C VAL A 390 -28.22 -7.40 3.28
N GLY A 391 -28.74 -7.68 2.09
CA GLY A 391 -29.51 -6.73 1.28
C GLY A 391 -28.69 -5.63 0.61
N ARG A 392 -27.36 -5.62 0.80
CA ARG A 392 -26.44 -4.64 0.21
C ARG A 392 -25.50 -5.24 -0.83
N MET A 393 -25.34 -6.56 -0.81
CA MET A 393 -24.50 -7.31 -1.72
C MET A 393 -25.24 -8.55 -2.25
N LYS A 394 -24.81 -9.06 -3.40
CA LYS A 394 -25.32 -10.33 -3.93
C LYS A 394 -24.93 -11.48 -2.98
N LEU A 395 -25.83 -12.46 -2.83
CA LEU A 395 -25.62 -13.59 -1.92
C LEU A 395 -24.30 -14.33 -2.17
N GLY A 396 -23.95 -14.59 -3.44
CA GLY A 396 -22.68 -15.24 -3.79
C GLY A 396 -21.46 -14.45 -3.31
N HIS A 397 -21.46 -13.12 -3.47
CA HIS A 397 -20.40 -12.25 -2.97
C HIS A 397 -20.34 -12.24 -1.44
N GLN A 398 -21.51 -12.21 -0.79
CA GLN A 398 -21.59 -12.29 0.67
C GLN A 398 -20.99 -13.61 1.20
N MET A 399 -21.33 -14.74 0.56
CA MET A 399 -20.78 -16.05 0.90
C MET A 399 -19.27 -16.11 0.68
N ALA A 400 -18.75 -15.49 -0.39
CA ALA A 400 -17.33 -15.40 -0.64
C ALA A 400 -16.55 -14.73 0.52
N TYR A 401 -17.05 -13.60 1.05
CA TYR A 401 -16.46 -12.99 2.25
C TYR A 401 -16.53 -13.91 3.47
N CYS A 402 -17.60 -14.70 3.60
CA CYS A 402 -17.78 -15.61 4.73
C CYS A 402 -16.73 -16.72 4.77
N ILE A 403 -16.19 -17.17 3.63
CA ILE A 403 -15.14 -18.20 3.58
C ILE A 403 -13.96 -17.81 4.49
N TYR A 404 -13.51 -16.57 4.40
CA TYR A 404 -12.40 -16.06 5.23
C TYR A 404 -12.81 -15.81 6.67
N CYS A 405 -14.05 -15.35 6.90
CA CYS A 405 -14.60 -15.10 8.23
C CYS A 405 -14.69 -16.38 9.09
N PHE A 406 -15.01 -17.51 8.46
CA PHE A 406 -15.17 -18.80 9.14
C PHE A 406 -13.85 -19.56 9.33
N TRP A 407 -12.72 -19.02 8.87
CA TRP A 407 -11.42 -19.67 8.98
C TRP A 407 -11.08 -20.05 10.42
N ALA A 408 -11.22 -19.11 11.37
CA ALA A 408 -10.96 -19.40 12.79
C ALA A 408 -11.95 -20.43 13.36
N VAL A 409 -13.23 -20.34 13.02
CA VAL A 409 -14.27 -21.25 13.54
C VAL A 409 -14.05 -22.68 13.05
N ASN A 410 -13.49 -22.85 11.85
CA ASN A 410 -13.19 -24.17 11.29
C ASN A 410 -12.19 -24.97 12.15
N CYS A 411 -11.43 -24.33 13.06
CA CYS A 411 -10.52 -25.05 13.95
C CYS A 411 -11.25 -26.05 14.85
N PHE A 412 -12.50 -25.80 15.25
CA PHE A 412 -13.29 -26.73 16.06
C PHE A 412 -13.58 -28.03 15.32
N ALA A 413 -13.94 -27.94 14.03
CA ALA A 413 -14.12 -29.10 13.18
C ALA A 413 -12.80 -29.88 13.05
N THR A 414 -11.69 -29.20 12.77
CA THR A 414 -10.37 -29.83 12.67
C THR A 414 -9.95 -30.53 13.96
N LEU A 415 -10.20 -29.93 15.12
CA LEU A 415 -9.93 -30.55 16.43
C LEU A 415 -10.80 -31.79 16.64
N TYR A 416 -12.08 -31.71 16.30
CA TYR A 416 -12.99 -32.86 16.39
C TYR A 416 -12.53 -34.03 15.51
N TYR A 417 -12.21 -33.76 14.24
CA TYR A 417 -11.75 -34.76 13.28
C TYR A 417 -10.36 -35.32 13.60
N SER A 418 -9.49 -34.56 14.26
CA SER A 418 -8.16 -35.05 14.64
C SER A 418 -8.16 -35.83 15.97
N VAL A 419 -9.00 -35.46 16.92
CA VAL A 419 -9.00 -36.05 18.27
C VAL A 419 -9.91 -37.28 18.37
N LEU A 420 -11.15 -37.21 17.85
CA LEU A 420 -12.11 -38.29 18.07
C LEU A 420 -11.70 -39.62 17.45
N PRO A 421 -11.24 -39.70 16.19
CA PRO A 421 -10.81 -40.98 15.61
C PRO A 421 -9.68 -41.63 16.43
N SER A 422 -8.72 -40.84 16.91
CA SER A 422 -7.62 -41.33 17.75
C SER A 422 -8.11 -41.87 19.10
N LEU A 423 -9.07 -41.20 19.74
CA LEU A 423 -9.67 -41.67 21.00
C LEU A 423 -10.47 -42.97 20.82
N TYR A 424 -11.24 -43.08 19.74
CA TYR A 424 -12.02 -44.28 19.44
C TYR A 424 -11.11 -45.46 19.06
N LEU A 425 -10.04 -45.20 18.32
CA LEU A 425 -9.00 -46.19 18.02
C LEU A 425 -8.34 -46.71 19.30
N LEU A 426 -7.95 -45.82 20.22
CA LEU A 426 -7.35 -46.20 21.51
C LEU A 426 -8.30 -47.06 22.34
N LYS A 427 -9.61 -46.78 22.29
CA LYS A 427 -10.64 -47.51 23.05
C LYS A 427 -11.15 -48.77 22.35
N GLY A 428 -10.76 -49.03 21.10
CA GLY A 428 -11.29 -50.15 20.32
C GLY A 428 -12.78 -50.06 19.98
N ILE A 429 -13.37 -48.85 20.02
CA ILE A 429 -14.79 -48.63 19.75
C ILE A 429 -14.93 -48.22 18.27
N SER A 430 -15.89 -48.82 17.57
CA SER A 430 -16.22 -48.40 16.20
C SER A 430 -16.86 -47.01 16.20
N LEU A 431 -16.31 -46.07 15.43
CA LEU A 431 -16.84 -44.70 15.33
C LEU A 431 -18.18 -44.64 14.59
N PHE A 432 -18.35 -45.52 13.60
CA PHE A 432 -19.60 -45.67 12.85
C PHE A 432 -20.20 -47.06 13.12
N PRO A 433 -21.55 -47.19 13.04
CA PRO A 433 -22.18 -48.50 13.02
C PRO A 433 -21.55 -49.37 11.94
N ARG A 434 -21.33 -50.65 12.25
CA ARG A 434 -20.83 -51.62 11.28
C ARG A 434 -21.94 -52.13 10.39
#